data_AF-A0A928XSY8-F1
#
_entry.id   AF-A0A928XSY8-F1
#
_cell.length_a   1.000
_cell.length_b   1.000
_cell.length_c   1.000
_cell.angle_alpha   90.00
_cell.angle_beta   90.00
_cell.angle_gamma   90.00
#
_symmetry.space_group_name_H-M   'P 1'
#
loop_
_entity.id
_entity.type
_entity.pdbx_description
1 polymer ?
#
loop_
_entity_poly.entity_id
_entity_poly.type
_entity_poly.pdbx_seq_one_letter_code
_entity_poly.pdbx_strand_id
1 'polypeptide(L)'
;MRWLVPLLLLGSASACDGCQKKQEAPLQKKSETREQCATSSDCADDNPCTEEECRDAKCVLLLTPAGTSCDNETVCDGVATCNGKGQCVPGTPPNVDDGNACTRDSCDSARGAVHEPVLVDDQDACTKDACDPRTGEVTHDPVEIDDGDDCTFDSCDRQTGPKHEPAPTKYECGSCGEGFHTASRAPSRQCGSDGALQSFCVKSCGSHFYSCDPSCPKGYEEKSRAPNRQCGAGTPMLFCMRASR
;
A
#
# COMPACT_ATOMS: atom_id res chain seq x y z
N MET A 1 55.98 -7.77 52.38
CA MET A 1 56.67 -8.72 51.48
C MET A 1 56.84 -8.01 50.15
N ARG A 2 58.05 -7.54 49.83
CA ARG A 2 59.11 -8.27 49.11
C ARG A 2 58.89 -8.19 47.58
N TRP A 3 59.71 -7.35 46.92
CA TRP A 3 60.31 -7.48 45.55
C TRP A 3 59.34 -7.37 44.34
N LEU A 4 59.62 -6.82 43.15
CA LEU A 4 60.80 -6.28 42.45
C LEU A 4 60.28 -5.50 41.20
N VAL A 5 60.96 -4.40 40.85
CA VAL A 5 60.94 -3.66 39.56
C VAL A 5 61.62 -4.56 38.50
N PRO A 6 61.30 -4.59 37.16
CA PRO A 6 61.80 -3.53 36.27
C PRO A 6 61.21 -3.31 34.84
N LEU A 7 61.75 -2.25 34.21
CA LEU A 7 62.14 -2.09 32.79
C LEU A 7 61.00 -1.85 31.75
N LEU A 8 60.92 -0.69 31.08
CA LEU A 8 61.73 -0.18 29.93
C LEU A 8 61.57 -0.98 28.62
N LEU A 9 61.54 -0.21 27.51
CA LEU A 9 61.69 -0.54 26.07
C LEU A 9 60.37 -0.45 25.28
N LEU A 10 60.14 0.55 24.41
CA LEU A 10 60.78 0.86 23.11
C LEU A 10 60.96 -0.35 22.19
N GLY A 11 60.30 -0.29 21.04
CA GLY A 11 60.31 -1.29 19.96
C GLY A 11 58.96 -2.00 19.87
N SER A 12 58.31 -2.18 18.72
CA SER A 12 58.85 -2.28 17.37
C SER A 12 57.68 -2.10 16.40
N ALA A 13 57.83 -1.20 15.43
CA ALA A 13 57.01 -1.24 14.23
C ALA A 13 57.32 -2.56 13.51
N SER A 14 56.34 -3.47 13.50
CA SER A 14 56.42 -4.69 12.71
C SER A 14 56.42 -4.29 11.24
N ALA A 15 57.51 -4.60 10.56
CA ALA A 15 57.64 -4.47 9.13
C ALA A 15 56.64 -5.43 8.44
N CYS A 16 55.77 -4.89 7.58
CA CYS A 16 55.18 -5.69 6.52
C CYS A 16 56.25 -5.88 5.43
N ASP A 17 56.92 -7.02 5.48
CA ASP A 17 57.65 -7.57 4.34
C ASP A 17 56.62 -7.84 3.23
N GLY A 18 56.69 -7.08 2.13
CA GLY A 18 55.85 -7.33 0.95
C GLY A 18 55.10 -6.15 0.33
N CYS A 19 55.33 -4.89 0.73
CA CYS A 19 54.86 -3.76 -0.09
C CYS A 19 55.82 -3.54 -1.27
N GLN A 20 55.60 -4.24 -2.38
CA GLN A 20 56.19 -3.83 -3.65
C GLN A 20 55.62 -2.47 -4.03
N LYS A 21 56.46 -1.43 -3.97
CA LYS A 21 56.19 -0.15 -4.61
C LYS A 21 55.90 -0.45 -6.08
N LYS A 22 54.64 -0.28 -6.51
CA LYS A 22 54.36 -0.08 -7.94
C LYS A 22 55.20 1.13 -8.34
N GLN A 23 56.22 0.90 -9.17
CA GLN A 23 56.86 1.98 -9.89
C GLN A 23 55.75 2.61 -10.71
N GLU A 24 55.35 3.82 -10.32
CA GLU A 24 54.55 4.68 -11.18
C GLU A 24 55.41 4.93 -12.41
N ALA A 25 55.06 4.22 -13.48
CA ALA A 25 55.54 4.56 -14.81
C ALA A 25 55.28 6.07 -15.00
N PRO A 26 56.23 6.83 -15.56
CA PRO A 26 56.02 8.25 -15.75
C PRO A 26 54.74 8.42 -16.55
N LEU A 27 53.78 9.14 -15.96
CA LEU A 27 52.62 9.70 -16.66
C LEU A 27 53.18 10.53 -17.80
N GLN A 28 53.32 9.90 -18.96
CA GLN A 28 53.51 10.62 -20.20
C GLN A 28 52.25 11.44 -20.40
N LYS A 29 52.35 12.73 -20.08
CA LYS A 29 51.52 13.75 -20.70
C LYS A 29 51.73 13.64 -22.22
N LYS A 30 51.01 12.73 -22.89
CA LYS A 30 50.70 12.89 -24.31
C LYS A 30 49.60 13.94 -24.43
N SER A 31 50.03 15.17 -24.22
CA SER A 31 49.44 16.33 -24.89
C SER A 31 49.95 16.29 -26.33
N GLU A 32 49.48 15.31 -27.11
CA GLU A 32 49.69 15.35 -28.56
C GLU A 32 48.50 16.10 -29.13
N THR A 33 48.75 17.32 -29.61
CA THR A 33 47.85 17.95 -30.56
C THR A 33 47.66 16.97 -31.71
N ARG A 34 46.44 16.44 -31.85
CA ARG A 34 46.03 15.56 -32.96
C ARG A 34 45.90 16.41 -34.24
N GLU A 35 46.99 17.08 -34.62
CA GLU A 35 47.04 17.97 -35.78
C GLU A 35 47.22 17.20 -37.10
N GLN A 36 47.51 15.90 -37.02
CA GLN A 36 47.71 15.01 -38.16
C GLN A 36 46.71 13.86 -38.14
N CYS A 37 46.03 13.65 -39.27
CA CYS A 37 45.01 12.62 -39.45
C CYS A 37 45.27 11.82 -40.74
N ALA A 38 44.88 10.53 -40.75
CA ALA A 38 44.85 9.71 -41.96
C ALA A 38 43.41 9.52 -42.45
N THR A 39 42.44 9.49 -41.54
CA THR A 39 41.00 9.41 -41.84
C THR A 39 40.20 10.40 -40.98
N SER A 40 38.95 10.69 -41.36
CA SER A 40 38.07 11.57 -40.56
C SER A 40 37.79 11.04 -39.15
N SER A 41 37.78 9.71 -38.94
CA SER A 41 37.68 9.12 -37.59
C SER A 41 38.90 9.47 -36.72
N ASP A 42 40.03 9.84 -37.34
CA ASP A 42 41.18 10.35 -36.62
C ASP A 42 40.98 11.78 -36.10
N CYS A 43 39.85 12.41 -36.38
CA CYS A 43 39.55 13.76 -35.95
C CYS A 43 38.40 13.85 -34.95
N ALA A 44 37.65 12.76 -34.74
CA ALA A 44 36.49 12.73 -33.85
C ALA A 44 36.81 13.31 -32.45
N ASP A 45 35.95 14.21 -31.98
CA ASP A 45 36.06 14.93 -30.70
C ASP A 45 34.87 14.65 -29.75
N ASP A 46 34.05 13.64 -30.08
CA ASP A 46 32.81 13.25 -29.40
C ASP A 46 31.75 14.38 -29.30
N ASN A 47 31.88 15.44 -30.11
CA ASN A 47 30.91 16.53 -30.17
C ASN A 47 29.92 16.32 -31.33
N PRO A 48 28.64 16.00 -31.06
CA PRO A 48 27.63 15.82 -32.10
C PRO A 48 27.30 17.09 -32.90
N CYS A 49 27.76 18.27 -32.46
CA CYS A 49 27.54 19.54 -33.15
C CYS A 49 28.68 19.97 -34.06
N THR A 50 29.63 19.07 -34.29
CA THR A 50 30.67 19.24 -35.27
C THR A 50 30.78 17.99 -36.13
N GLU A 51 31.15 18.19 -37.39
CA GLU A 51 31.58 17.11 -38.28
C GLU A 51 33.05 17.32 -38.58
N GLU A 52 33.85 16.27 -38.45
CA GLU A 52 35.29 16.36 -38.68
C GLU A 52 35.67 15.73 -40.01
N GLU A 53 36.42 16.48 -40.82
CA GLU A 53 36.98 16.01 -42.08
C GLU A 53 38.50 16.01 -41.98
N CYS A 54 39.13 14.89 -42.33
CA CYS A 54 40.57 14.87 -42.54
C CYS A 54 40.90 15.41 -43.94
N ARG A 55 41.39 16.65 -44.02
CA ARG A 55 41.81 17.29 -45.27
C ARG A 55 43.28 17.65 -45.22
N ASP A 56 44.05 17.17 -46.19
CA ASP A 56 45.50 17.39 -46.29
C ASP A 56 46.26 17.00 -45.00
N ALA A 57 45.89 15.85 -44.44
CA ALA A 57 46.40 15.34 -43.17
C ALA A 57 46.21 16.31 -41.99
N LYS A 58 45.17 17.15 -42.01
CA LYS A 58 44.76 18.02 -40.89
C LYS A 58 43.27 17.87 -40.61
N CYS A 59 42.92 17.93 -39.33
CA CYS A 59 41.53 17.93 -38.92
C CYS A 59 40.89 19.28 -39.22
N VAL A 60 39.85 19.26 -40.03
CA VAL A 60 39.00 20.40 -40.33
C VAL A 60 37.65 20.18 -39.65
N LEU A 61 37.22 21.17 -38.87
CA LEU A 61 35.95 21.15 -38.16
C LEU A 61 34.88 21.87 -38.99
N LEU A 62 33.80 21.17 -39.31
CA LEU A 62 32.60 21.73 -39.91
C LEU A 62 31.53 21.88 -38.84
N LEU A 63 30.89 23.05 -38.78
CA LEU A 63 29.87 23.31 -37.78
C LEU A 63 28.54 22.72 -38.24
N THR A 64 27.92 21.89 -37.41
CA THR A 64 26.59 21.37 -37.66
C THR A 64 25.58 22.52 -37.65
N PRO A 65 24.59 22.55 -38.58
CA PRO A 65 23.56 23.58 -38.62
C PRO A 65 22.84 23.77 -37.29
N ALA A 66 22.38 25.01 -37.04
CA ALA A 66 21.56 25.28 -35.87
C ALA A 66 20.24 24.49 -35.94
N GLY A 67 19.83 23.89 -34.81
CA GLY A 67 18.60 23.09 -34.70
C GLY A 67 18.76 21.60 -35.00
N THR A 68 19.94 21.14 -35.44
CA THR A 68 20.23 19.70 -35.52
C THR A 68 20.22 19.09 -34.12
N SER A 69 19.59 17.92 -33.97
CA SER A 69 19.57 17.19 -32.69
C SER A 69 20.97 16.78 -32.28
N CYS A 70 21.30 17.02 -31.02
CA CYS A 70 22.50 16.52 -30.35
C CYS A 70 22.14 15.88 -29.01
N ASP A 71 20.90 15.41 -28.92
CA ASP A 71 20.29 14.88 -27.71
C ASP A 71 20.97 13.60 -27.25
N ASN A 72 21.10 13.44 -25.93
CA ASN A 72 21.75 12.31 -25.26
C ASN A 72 20.73 11.19 -24.90
N GLU A 73 19.58 11.18 -25.59
CA GLU A 73 18.46 10.27 -25.35
C GLU A 73 17.86 10.35 -23.94
N THR A 74 18.11 11.42 -23.17
CA THR A 74 17.35 11.71 -21.95
C THR A 74 16.25 12.72 -22.23
N VAL A 75 15.03 12.38 -21.82
CA VAL A 75 13.87 13.26 -21.98
C VAL A 75 13.90 14.40 -20.94
N CYS A 76 14.61 14.22 -19.83
CA CYS A 76 14.46 15.03 -18.62
C CYS A 76 15.27 16.33 -18.63
N ASP A 77 16.33 16.44 -19.42
CA ASP A 77 17.08 17.66 -19.67
C ASP A 77 16.54 18.43 -20.90
N GLY A 78 15.54 17.86 -21.59
CA GLY A 78 14.90 18.43 -22.76
C GLY A 78 15.75 18.33 -24.02
N VAL A 79 15.10 18.34 -25.19
CA VAL A 79 15.74 18.06 -26.48
C VAL A 79 16.90 19.01 -26.76
N ALA A 80 18.11 18.49 -26.72
CA ALA A 80 19.31 19.26 -26.99
C ALA A 80 19.52 19.49 -28.50
N THR A 81 19.92 20.71 -28.87
CA THR A 81 20.17 21.08 -30.28
C THR A 81 21.46 21.87 -30.45
N CYS A 82 22.05 21.74 -31.63
CA CYS A 82 23.22 22.52 -32.01
C CYS A 82 22.87 23.99 -32.20
N ASN A 83 23.73 24.89 -31.74
CA ASN A 83 23.54 26.34 -31.89
C ASN A 83 24.12 26.94 -33.18
N GLY A 84 24.64 26.10 -34.09
CA GLY A 84 25.35 26.54 -35.30
C GLY A 84 26.76 27.10 -35.05
N LYS A 85 27.25 27.03 -33.81
CA LYS A 85 28.61 27.46 -33.39
C LYS A 85 29.42 26.29 -32.82
N GLY A 86 29.00 25.06 -33.08
CA GLY A 86 29.67 23.85 -32.60
C GLY A 86 29.37 23.50 -31.15
N GLN A 87 28.32 24.07 -30.54
CA GLN A 87 27.93 23.73 -29.17
C GLN A 87 26.56 23.07 -29.17
N CYS A 88 26.47 21.92 -28.49
CA CYS A 88 25.21 21.30 -28.13
C CYS A 88 24.61 22.05 -26.93
N VAL A 89 23.41 22.58 -27.10
CA VAL A 89 22.72 23.36 -26.06
C VAL A 89 21.54 22.53 -25.57
N PRO A 90 21.42 22.27 -24.25
CA PRO A 90 20.30 21.52 -23.70
C PRO A 90 18.98 22.25 -23.95
N GLY A 91 17.91 21.45 -24.07
CA GLY A 91 16.56 21.98 -24.20
C GLY A 91 16.02 22.55 -22.89
N THR A 92 14.71 22.80 -22.88
CA THR A 92 14.00 23.06 -21.62
C THR A 92 13.47 21.73 -21.09
N PRO A 93 13.84 21.34 -19.86
CA PRO A 93 13.24 20.19 -19.18
C PRO A 93 11.70 20.23 -19.20
N PRO A 94 11.02 19.09 -19.36
CA PRO A 94 9.57 19.04 -19.22
C PRO A 94 9.17 19.38 -17.79
N ASN A 95 8.03 20.09 -17.62
CA ASN A 95 7.40 20.17 -16.32
C ASN A 95 6.77 18.80 -16.00
N VAL A 96 7.19 18.19 -14.91
CA VAL A 96 6.70 16.87 -14.47
C VAL A 96 5.63 16.97 -13.38
N ASP A 97 5.28 18.18 -12.94
CA ASP A 97 4.19 18.40 -11.98
C ASP A 97 2.83 18.14 -12.66
N ASP A 98 2.07 17.14 -12.21
CA ASP A 98 0.72 16.84 -12.70
C ASP A 98 -0.40 17.62 -11.97
N GLY A 99 -0.03 18.41 -10.96
CA GLY A 99 -0.95 19.17 -10.12
C GLY A 99 -1.75 18.33 -9.13
N ASN A 100 -1.41 17.05 -8.94
CA ASN A 100 -2.00 16.19 -7.94
C ASN A 100 -1.09 16.11 -6.70
N ALA A 101 -1.55 16.68 -5.58
CA ALA A 101 -0.79 16.65 -4.33
C ALA A 101 -0.64 15.23 -3.73
N CYS A 102 -1.37 14.25 -4.26
CA CYS A 102 -1.33 12.85 -3.86
C CYS A 102 -0.42 11.98 -4.74
N THR A 103 0.37 12.59 -5.62
CA THR A 103 1.42 11.92 -6.41
C THR A 103 2.79 12.45 -6.02
N ARG A 104 3.79 11.58 -6.17
CA ARG A 104 5.19 11.98 -6.21
C ARG A 104 5.62 12.03 -7.67
N ASP A 105 5.87 13.25 -8.11
CA ASP A 105 6.29 13.51 -9.48
C ASP A 105 7.80 13.38 -9.63
N SER A 106 8.20 12.75 -10.71
CA SER A 106 9.60 12.54 -11.07
C SER A 106 9.76 12.44 -12.58
N CYS A 107 11.01 12.49 -13.05
CA CYS A 107 11.32 12.29 -14.45
C CYS A 107 12.20 11.04 -14.61
N ASP A 108 11.68 10.04 -15.29
CA ASP A 108 12.43 8.87 -15.77
C ASP A 108 13.13 9.25 -17.09
N SER A 109 14.44 9.01 -17.18
CA SER A 109 15.25 9.46 -18.31
C SER A 109 14.78 8.93 -19.67
N ALA A 110 14.14 7.75 -19.71
CA ALA A 110 13.64 7.14 -20.93
C ALA A 110 12.13 7.37 -21.16
N ARG A 111 11.34 7.42 -20.09
CA ARG A 111 9.86 7.51 -20.17
C ARG A 111 9.34 8.93 -20.02
N GLY A 112 10.15 9.87 -19.53
CA GLY A 112 9.72 11.23 -19.21
C GLY A 112 9.02 11.30 -17.86
N ALA A 113 7.97 12.11 -17.76
CA ALA A 113 7.25 12.32 -16.51
C ALA A 113 6.64 11.02 -15.94
N VAL A 114 6.81 10.82 -14.63
CA VAL A 114 6.27 9.69 -13.86
C VAL A 114 5.62 10.24 -12.60
N HIS A 115 4.38 9.82 -12.34
CA HIS A 115 3.54 10.26 -11.23
C HIS A 115 3.18 9.05 -10.38
N GLU A 116 3.87 8.86 -9.25
CA GLU A 116 3.63 7.71 -8.37
C GLU A 116 2.64 8.07 -7.28
N PRO A 117 1.53 7.34 -7.10
CA PRO A 117 0.61 7.59 -5.99
C PRO A 117 1.31 7.52 -4.63
N VAL A 118 1.02 8.48 -3.76
CA VAL A 118 1.44 8.43 -2.36
C VAL A 118 0.66 7.33 -1.64
N LEU A 119 1.37 6.50 -0.86
CA LEU A 119 0.73 5.49 -0.03
C LEU A 119 0.05 6.17 1.16
N VAL A 120 -1.28 6.10 1.19
CA VAL A 120 -2.11 6.67 2.26
C VAL A 120 -2.83 5.62 3.09
N ASP A 121 -2.61 4.35 2.80
CA ASP A 121 -3.18 3.23 3.56
C ASP A 121 -2.60 3.19 4.98
N ASP A 122 -3.46 3.30 6.01
CA ASP A 122 -3.07 3.20 7.42
C ASP A 122 -3.05 1.75 7.95
N GLN A 123 -3.33 0.79 7.07
CA GLN A 123 -3.45 -0.64 7.35
C GLN A 123 -4.58 -1.01 8.30
N ASP A 124 -5.55 -0.12 8.51
CA ASP A 124 -6.79 -0.41 9.20
C ASP A 124 -7.91 -0.71 8.20
N ALA A 125 -8.29 -1.99 8.08
CA ALA A 125 -9.40 -2.40 7.22
C ALA A 125 -10.77 -1.79 7.63
N CYS A 126 -10.82 -1.09 8.77
CA CYS A 126 -11.98 -0.37 9.30
C CYS A 126 -12.00 1.11 8.94
N THR A 127 -11.04 1.61 8.17
CA THR A 127 -11.01 2.97 7.65
C THR A 127 -11.11 2.95 6.13
N LYS A 128 -11.55 4.07 5.57
CA LYS A 128 -11.38 4.41 4.17
C LYS A 128 -10.31 5.50 4.10
N ASP A 129 -9.21 5.15 3.47
CA ASP A 129 -8.12 6.07 3.26
C ASP A 129 -8.35 6.88 2.00
N ALA A 130 -8.19 8.19 2.13
CA ALA A 130 -8.31 9.10 1.01
C ALA A 130 -7.22 10.16 1.08
N CYS A 131 -6.90 10.70 -0.09
CA CYS A 131 -6.03 11.85 -0.23
C CYS A 131 -6.71 12.88 -1.12
N ASP A 132 -6.79 14.13 -0.65
CA ASP A 132 -7.31 15.24 -1.45
C ASP A 132 -6.28 15.63 -2.52
N PRO A 133 -6.59 15.48 -3.82
CA PRO A 133 -5.62 15.71 -4.90
C PRO A 133 -5.21 17.17 -5.05
N ARG A 134 -5.87 18.12 -4.40
CA ARG A 134 -5.53 19.55 -4.45
C ARG A 134 -4.71 19.98 -3.24
N THR A 135 -5.03 19.47 -2.06
CA THR A 135 -4.38 19.91 -0.81
C THR A 135 -3.33 18.94 -0.30
N GLY A 136 -3.40 17.67 -0.72
CA GLY A 136 -2.56 16.58 -0.20
C GLY A 136 -2.98 16.14 1.21
N GLU A 137 -4.15 16.59 1.69
CA GLU A 137 -4.68 16.17 2.98
C GLU A 137 -5.06 14.70 2.91
N VAL A 138 -4.57 13.92 3.88
CA VAL A 138 -4.87 12.49 4.02
C VAL A 138 -5.91 12.30 5.12
N THR A 139 -6.96 11.54 4.83
CA THR A 139 -8.00 11.16 5.79
C THR A 139 -8.10 9.64 5.92
N HIS A 140 -8.49 9.19 7.11
CA HIS A 140 -8.72 7.79 7.46
C HIS A 140 -10.09 7.70 8.13
N ASP A 141 -11.14 7.73 7.32
CA ASP A 141 -12.49 7.86 7.84
C ASP A 141 -13.05 6.49 8.21
N PRO A 142 -13.63 6.31 9.42
CA PRO A 142 -14.23 5.03 9.80
C PRO A 142 -15.26 4.56 8.79
N VAL A 143 -15.22 3.28 8.44
CA VAL A 143 -16.24 2.66 7.60
C VAL A 143 -17.53 2.47 8.39
N GLU A 144 -18.67 2.58 7.71
CA GLU A 144 -19.95 2.13 8.25
C GLU A 144 -19.90 0.61 8.42
N ILE A 145 -20.01 0.14 9.66
CA ILE A 145 -19.93 -1.29 10.01
C ILE A 145 -21.31 -1.91 10.20
N ASP A 146 -22.38 -1.12 10.27
CA ASP A 146 -23.75 -1.60 10.44
C ASP A 146 -24.29 -2.12 9.09
N ASP A 147 -24.69 -3.39 9.01
CA ASP A 147 -25.27 -3.97 7.79
C ASP A 147 -26.79 -3.75 7.67
N GLY A 148 -27.40 -3.12 8.66
CA GLY A 148 -28.83 -2.86 8.76
C GLY A 148 -29.64 -4.08 9.21
N ASP A 149 -29.01 -5.21 9.55
CA ASP A 149 -29.67 -6.36 10.16
C ASP A 149 -29.54 -6.30 11.69
N ASP A 150 -30.63 -5.96 12.39
CA ASP A 150 -30.64 -5.99 13.86
C ASP A 150 -30.28 -7.37 14.47
N CYS A 151 -30.30 -8.44 13.67
CA CYS A 151 -29.96 -9.79 14.07
C CYS A 151 -28.48 -10.16 13.86
N THR A 152 -27.63 -9.24 13.42
CA THR A 152 -26.18 -9.39 13.44
C THR A 152 -25.59 -8.59 14.60
N PHE A 153 -24.39 -8.98 15.02
CA PHE A 153 -23.51 -8.17 15.82
C PHE A 153 -22.40 -7.68 14.91
N ASP A 154 -22.42 -6.38 14.69
CA ASP A 154 -21.46 -5.72 13.83
C ASP A 154 -20.23 -5.33 14.62
N SER A 155 -19.09 -5.71 14.07
CA SER A 155 -17.79 -5.35 14.59
C SER A 155 -16.85 -5.11 13.44
N CYS A 156 -15.74 -4.45 13.71
CA CYS A 156 -14.70 -4.32 12.71
C CYS A 156 -13.37 -4.71 13.31
N ASP A 157 -12.71 -5.62 12.61
CA ASP A 157 -11.39 -6.11 12.92
C ASP A 157 -10.39 -5.38 12.02
N ARG A 158 -9.38 -4.73 12.60
CA ARG A 158 -8.47 -3.87 11.84
C ARG A 158 -7.70 -4.59 10.73
N GLN A 159 -7.57 -5.92 10.79
CA GLN A 159 -6.85 -6.68 9.77
C GLN A 159 -7.77 -7.26 8.71
N THR A 160 -8.99 -7.61 9.11
CA THR A 160 -9.91 -8.40 8.27
C THR A 160 -11.17 -7.64 7.86
N GLY A 161 -11.37 -6.43 8.40
CA GLY A 161 -12.44 -5.51 8.05
C GLY A 161 -13.73 -5.73 8.85
N PRO A 162 -14.84 -5.14 8.35
CA PRO A 162 -16.16 -5.30 8.92
C PRO A 162 -16.59 -6.77 8.97
N LYS A 163 -17.18 -7.16 10.10
CA LYS A 163 -17.70 -8.49 10.36
C LYS A 163 -19.11 -8.36 10.93
N HIS A 164 -20.01 -9.15 10.35
CA HIS A 164 -21.41 -9.25 10.75
C HIS A 164 -21.65 -10.68 11.21
N GLU A 165 -21.68 -10.90 12.52
CA GLU A 165 -21.87 -12.22 13.08
C GLU A 165 -23.32 -12.41 13.53
N PRO A 166 -23.97 -13.56 13.26
CA PRO A 166 -25.32 -13.80 13.75
C PRO A 166 -25.39 -13.61 15.27
N ALA A 167 -26.44 -12.92 15.72
CA ALA A 167 -26.70 -12.73 17.14
C ALA A 167 -26.62 -14.06 17.89
N PRO A 168 -26.00 -14.08 19.08
CA PRO A 168 -25.74 -15.31 19.80
C PRO A 168 -27.06 -16.03 20.08
N THR A 169 -27.05 -17.35 19.90
CA THR A 169 -28.12 -18.23 20.36
C THR A 169 -27.63 -18.95 21.60
N LYS A 170 -28.55 -19.26 22.52
CA LYS A 170 -28.20 -19.98 23.75
C LYS A 170 -29.24 -21.03 24.08
N TYR A 171 -28.83 -22.01 24.88
CA TYR A 171 -29.77 -22.94 25.49
C TYR A 171 -29.98 -22.56 26.94
N GLU A 172 -31.23 -22.37 27.35
CA GLU A 172 -31.60 -22.12 28.73
C GLU A 172 -32.61 -23.15 29.20
N CYS A 173 -32.57 -23.48 30.48
CA CYS A 173 -33.54 -24.37 31.09
C CYS A 173 -34.78 -23.56 31.46
N GLY A 174 -35.95 -23.93 30.93
CA GLY A 174 -37.18 -23.17 31.12
C GLY A 174 -37.35 -22.04 30.10
N SER A 175 -37.48 -20.80 30.55
CA SER A 175 -37.78 -19.64 29.68
C SER A 175 -36.52 -18.90 29.27
N CYS A 176 -36.53 -18.34 28.06
CA CYS A 176 -35.47 -17.48 27.58
C CYS A 176 -35.50 -16.13 28.32
N GLY A 177 -34.35 -15.68 28.82
CA GLY A 177 -34.21 -14.38 29.50
C GLY A 177 -34.55 -13.17 28.60
N GLU A 178 -34.54 -11.97 29.20
CA GLU A 178 -34.87 -10.73 28.48
C GLU A 178 -34.02 -10.53 27.22
N GLY A 179 -34.66 -10.06 26.14
CA GLY A 179 -34.03 -9.88 24.84
C GLY A 179 -33.94 -11.15 23.99
N PHE A 180 -34.46 -12.29 24.46
CA PHE A 180 -34.51 -13.54 23.72
C PHE A 180 -35.93 -14.10 23.68
N HIS A 181 -36.22 -14.90 22.67
CA HIS A 181 -37.46 -15.67 22.56
C HIS A 181 -37.16 -17.15 22.38
N THR A 182 -38.09 -18.01 22.77
CA THR A 182 -37.97 -19.44 22.58
C THR A 182 -38.21 -19.76 21.11
N ALA A 183 -37.22 -20.29 20.38
CA ALA A 183 -37.38 -20.72 19.00
C ALA A 183 -37.75 -22.20 18.87
N SER A 184 -37.36 -23.02 19.86
CA SER A 184 -37.75 -24.43 19.96
C SER A 184 -37.63 -24.93 21.40
N ARG A 185 -38.43 -25.94 21.75
CA ARG A 185 -38.36 -26.66 23.04
C ARG A 185 -37.96 -28.10 22.75
N ALA A 186 -36.89 -28.58 23.38
CA ALA A 186 -36.42 -29.95 23.22
C ALA A 186 -37.14 -30.87 24.24
N PRO A 187 -38.15 -31.67 23.84
CA PRO A 187 -38.95 -32.45 24.78
C PRO A 187 -38.14 -33.58 25.46
N SER A 188 -37.05 -34.00 24.81
CA SER A 188 -36.16 -35.08 25.24
C SER A 188 -34.97 -34.61 26.07
N ARG A 189 -34.81 -33.30 26.31
CA ARG A 189 -33.73 -32.74 27.13
C ARG A 189 -34.30 -32.02 28.35
N GLN A 190 -34.50 -32.79 29.41
CA GLN A 190 -34.85 -32.27 30.72
C GLN A 190 -33.61 -31.63 31.38
N CYS A 191 -33.86 -30.55 32.09
CA CYS A 191 -32.90 -29.79 32.86
C CYS A 191 -33.24 -29.86 34.36
N GLY A 192 -32.22 -30.04 35.19
CA GLY A 192 -32.35 -30.01 36.66
C GLY A 192 -33.20 -31.16 37.21
N SER A 193 -33.47 -31.11 38.52
CA SER A 193 -34.37 -32.03 39.22
C SER A 193 -35.85 -31.79 38.92
N ASP A 194 -36.18 -30.60 38.40
CA ASP A 194 -37.54 -30.09 38.33
C ASP A 194 -38.25 -30.50 37.02
N GLY A 195 -37.54 -31.22 36.14
CA GLY A 195 -38.07 -31.73 34.87
C GLY A 195 -38.33 -30.66 33.81
N ALA A 196 -37.79 -29.45 33.97
CA ALA A 196 -37.95 -28.36 33.02
C ALA A 196 -37.35 -28.73 31.65
N LEU A 197 -38.01 -28.36 30.56
CA LEU A 197 -37.46 -28.59 29.22
C LEU A 197 -36.38 -27.57 28.87
N GLN A 198 -35.38 -28.00 28.12
CA GLN A 198 -34.38 -27.11 27.54
C GLN A 198 -34.97 -26.33 26.35
N SER A 199 -34.83 -25.00 26.39
CA SER A 199 -35.28 -24.06 25.37
C SER A 199 -34.10 -23.57 24.54
N PHE A 200 -34.26 -23.60 23.22
CA PHE A 200 -33.34 -22.95 22.29
C PHE A 200 -33.77 -21.49 22.14
N CYS A 201 -32.93 -20.58 22.62
CA CYS A 201 -33.20 -19.16 22.72
C CYS A 201 -32.49 -18.40 21.60
N VAL A 202 -33.27 -17.62 20.87
CA VAL A 202 -32.81 -16.75 19.78
C VAL A 202 -33.05 -15.30 20.18
N LYS A 203 -32.12 -14.40 19.81
CA LYS A 203 -32.24 -12.98 20.13
C LYS A 203 -33.52 -12.41 19.49
N SER A 204 -34.19 -11.53 20.23
CA SER A 204 -35.38 -10.81 19.73
C SER A 204 -34.89 -9.63 18.89
N CYS A 205 -34.77 -9.85 17.59
CA CYS A 205 -34.22 -8.91 16.62
C CYS A 205 -34.93 -9.05 15.27
N GLY A 206 -34.63 -8.15 14.33
CA GLY A 206 -35.20 -8.15 12.98
C GLY A 206 -36.64 -7.64 12.91
N SER A 207 -37.21 -7.65 11.70
CA SER A 207 -38.57 -7.14 11.44
C SER A 207 -39.68 -8.12 11.86
N HIS A 208 -39.39 -9.41 11.89
CA HIS A 208 -40.31 -10.46 12.31
C HIS A 208 -39.56 -11.76 12.64
N PHE A 209 -40.16 -12.59 13.47
CA PHE A 209 -39.68 -13.94 13.78
C PHE A 209 -40.83 -14.85 14.23
N TYR A 210 -40.56 -16.15 14.31
CA TYR A 210 -41.46 -17.10 14.93
C TYR A 210 -41.01 -17.41 16.35
N SER A 211 -41.93 -17.38 17.30
CA SER A 211 -41.67 -17.69 18.71
C SER A 211 -42.55 -18.83 19.22
N CYS A 212 -41.99 -19.58 20.16
CA CYS A 212 -42.61 -20.61 20.98
C CYS A 212 -43.02 -20.12 22.36
N ASP A 213 -42.84 -18.83 22.62
CA ASP A 213 -43.35 -18.18 23.81
C ASP A 213 -44.86 -17.98 23.69
N PRO A 214 -45.60 -18.00 24.81
CA PRO A 214 -47.06 -17.82 24.79
C PRO A 214 -47.49 -16.42 24.31
N SER A 215 -46.57 -15.46 24.25
CA SER A 215 -46.78 -14.09 23.77
C SER A 215 -45.51 -13.58 23.10
N CYS A 216 -45.64 -12.67 22.14
CA CYS A 216 -44.49 -12.01 21.54
C CYS A 216 -43.68 -11.20 22.57
N PRO A 217 -42.34 -11.16 22.45
CA PRO A 217 -41.50 -10.30 23.27
C PRO A 217 -41.89 -8.83 23.18
N LYS A 218 -41.53 -8.05 24.20
CA LYS A 218 -41.76 -6.60 24.22
C LYS A 218 -41.21 -5.94 22.96
N GLY A 219 -42.02 -5.10 22.32
CA GLY A 219 -41.67 -4.45 21.05
C GLY A 219 -42.10 -5.22 19.80
N TYR A 220 -42.71 -6.40 19.97
CA TYR A 220 -43.30 -7.19 18.89
C TYR A 220 -44.77 -7.50 19.17
N GLU A 221 -45.57 -7.60 18.10
CA GLU A 221 -46.98 -7.92 18.14
C GLU A 221 -47.26 -9.29 17.51
N GLU A 222 -48.19 -10.05 18.10
CA GLU A 222 -48.71 -11.27 17.48
C GLU A 222 -49.53 -10.88 16.25
N LYS A 223 -49.08 -11.29 15.06
CA LYS A 223 -49.84 -11.09 13.81
C LYS A 223 -50.65 -12.32 13.43
N SER A 224 -50.15 -13.52 13.75
CA SER A 224 -50.89 -14.78 13.53
C SER A 224 -50.30 -15.94 14.32
N ARG A 225 -51.08 -17.02 14.45
CA ARG A 225 -50.58 -18.34 14.86
C ARG A 225 -50.29 -19.16 13.62
N ALA A 226 -49.13 -19.80 13.55
CA ALA A 226 -48.72 -20.60 12.41
C ALA A 226 -49.30 -22.03 12.53
N PRO A 227 -50.36 -22.39 11.78
CA PRO A 227 -51.05 -23.68 11.97
C PRO A 227 -50.18 -24.90 11.62
N ASN A 228 -49.16 -24.71 10.79
CA ASN A 228 -48.29 -25.78 10.28
C ASN A 228 -46.87 -25.76 10.87
N ARG A 229 -46.59 -24.91 11.86
CA ARG A 229 -45.29 -24.87 12.55
C ARG A 229 -45.50 -25.02 14.05
N GLN A 230 -44.81 -25.99 14.64
CA GLN A 230 -44.99 -26.36 16.03
C GLN A 230 -43.69 -26.24 16.82
N CYS A 231 -43.80 -25.68 18.01
CA CYS A 231 -42.83 -25.80 19.07
C CYS A 231 -43.06 -27.17 19.69
N GLY A 232 -42.01 -28.01 19.72
CA GLY A 232 -42.10 -29.44 20.04
C GLY A 232 -43.21 -29.85 21.02
N ALA A 233 -43.84 -31.00 20.77
CA ALA A 233 -45.07 -31.48 21.44
C ALA A 233 -46.38 -30.77 21.03
N GLY A 234 -46.47 -30.26 19.78
CA GLY A 234 -47.75 -29.81 19.20
C GLY A 234 -48.17 -28.38 19.53
N THR A 235 -47.32 -27.61 20.22
CA THR A 235 -47.65 -26.23 20.60
C THR A 235 -47.55 -25.32 19.36
N PRO A 236 -48.57 -24.51 19.02
CA PRO A 236 -48.50 -23.64 17.84
C PRO A 236 -47.44 -22.55 18.02
N MET A 237 -46.68 -22.26 16.96
CA MET A 237 -45.80 -21.09 16.92
C MET A 237 -46.60 -19.79 16.74
N LEU A 238 -46.15 -18.72 17.40
CA LEU A 238 -46.60 -17.36 17.16
C LEU A 238 -45.72 -16.69 16.11
N PHE A 239 -46.34 -15.97 15.17
CA PHE A 239 -45.63 -15.06 14.27
C PHE A 239 -45.63 -13.65 14.87
N CYS A 240 -44.43 -13.23 15.27
CA CYS A 240 -44.19 -11.96 15.93
C CYS A 240 -43.60 -10.98 14.92
N MET A 241 -44.24 -9.82 14.75
CA MET A 241 -43.74 -8.75 13.89
C MET A 241 -43.45 -7.52 14.72
N ARG A 242 -42.38 -6.78 14.40
CA ARG A 242 -42.00 -5.59 15.16
C ARG A 242 -43.15 -4.59 15.17
N ALA A 243 -43.49 -4.09 16.35
CA ALA A 243 -44.55 -3.10 16.49
C ALA A 243 -44.16 -1.85 15.70
N SER A 244 -45.07 -1.36 14.85
CA SER A 244 -44.89 -0.07 14.19
C SER A 244 -44.95 1.02 15.26
N ARG A 245 -43.92 1.89 15.30
CA ARG A 245 -43.89 3.03 16.22
C ARG A 245 -44.98 4.05 15.87
#